data_AF-A0A9P4PLL9-F1
#
_entry.id   AF-A0A9P4PLL9-F1
#
_cell.length_a   1.000
_cell.length_b   1.000
_cell.length_c   1.000
_cell.angle_alpha   90.00
_cell.angle_beta   90.00
_cell.angle_gamma   90.00
#
_symmetry.space_group_name_H-M   'P 1'
#
loop_
_entity.id
_entity.type
_entity.pdbx_description
1 polymer ?
#
loop_
_entity_poly.entity_id
_entity_poly.type
_entity_poly.pdbx_seq_one_letter_code
_entity_poly.pdbx_strand_id
1 'polypeptide(L)'
;MESGHHRQQQLDASQRSLASEDPVQSADDAATTTGTASLTTCHEELRYSSDPFAPNYRHIYPLSAEEKAYHIATWPLPLRPDFWEVFESTEHAEYTRPFDQLDILLRQRRLKDEYWRVLRDPTVRDFDVEAKGDDAENEKENDRLRKFLRDAGAADLLEKANETFWLGRVRAQVIRGGARLDTLLEAGDMAGYMWIQMRPEMIQPTKDDTTGGN
;
A
#
# COMPACT_ATOMS: atom_id res chain seq x y z
N MET A 1 -37.86 -39.29 -44.83
CA MET A 1 -37.46 -37.93 -45.23
C MET A 1 -36.06 -37.72 -44.69
N GLU A 2 -35.13 -37.34 -45.58
CA GLU A 2 -33.73 -36.88 -45.40
C GLU A 2 -32.93 -37.42 -44.19
N SER A 3 -31.93 -38.30 -44.35
CA SER A 3 -30.61 -38.12 -45.02
C SER A 3 -29.67 -37.15 -44.29
N GLY A 4 -28.39 -37.45 -44.00
CA GLY A 4 -27.61 -38.68 -44.20
C GLY A 4 -26.09 -38.46 -43.98
N HIS A 5 -25.32 -39.55 -43.95
CA HIS A 5 -23.83 -39.67 -44.00
C HIS A 5 -22.97 -39.10 -42.83
N HIS A 6 -21.95 -39.76 -42.26
CA HIS A 6 -20.80 -40.60 -42.72
C HIS A 6 -19.53 -39.84 -43.20
N ARG A 7 -18.57 -39.63 -42.28
CA ARG A 7 -17.07 -39.70 -42.39
C ARG A 7 -16.47 -39.10 -41.10
N GLN A 8 -15.49 -39.65 -40.37
CA GLN A 8 -14.40 -40.64 -40.56
C GLN A 8 -13.06 -40.10 -41.09
N GLN A 9 -12.13 -39.87 -40.15
CA GLN A 9 -10.64 -40.00 -40.16
C GLN A 9 -10.20 -39.52 -38.74
N GLN A 10 -9.55 -40.29 -37.84
CA GLN A 10 -8.20 -40.90 -37.86
C GLN A 10 -7.11 -39.88 -38.26
N LEU A 11 -6.00 -39.71 -37.53
CA LEU A 11 -4.98 -40.70 -37.11
C LEU A 11 -4.37 -40.32 -35.74
N ASP A 12 -4.08 -41.28 -34.85
CA ASP A 12 -2.75 -41.87 -34.56
C ASP A 12 -1.58 -40.87 -34.34
N ALA A 13 -0.59 -41.07 -33.47
CA ALA A 13 -0.30 -41.91 -32.31
C ALA A 13 1.24 -41.90 -32.15
N SER A 14 1.77 -41.90 -30.91
CA SER A 14 3.16 -42.31 -30.59
C SER A 14 4.30 -41.44 -31.17
N GLN A 15 5.57 -41.51 -30.73
CA GLN A 15 6.22 -41.88 -29.44
C GLN A 15 7.72 -41.44 -29.58
N ARG A 16 8.45 -41.42 -28.44
CA ARG A 16 9.94 -41.42 -28.32
C ARG A 16 10.64 -40.10 -28.70
N SER A 17 11.68 -39.60 -28.01
CA SER A 17 12.73 -40.13 -27.11
C SER A 17 14.11 -40.25 -27.78
N LEU A 18 15.00 -39.32 -27.38
CA LEU A 18 16.46 -39.44 -27.24
C LEU A 18 17.36 -39.63 -28.48
N ALA A 19 18.62 -39.23 -28.29
CA ALA A 19 19.80 -39.22 -29.19
C ALA A 19 19.70 -38.21 -30.37
N SER A 20 20.61 -37.25 -30.57
CA SER A 20 22.09 -37.16 -30.46
C SER A 20 22.80 -37.48 -31.78
N GLU A 21 23.79 -36.62 -32.08
CA GLU A 21 24.87 -36.67 -33.10
C GLU A 21 24.75 -35.71 -34.31
N ASP A 22 25.66 -34.73 -34.34
CA ASP A 22 26.09 -33.94 -35.52
C ASP A 22 26.79 -34.84 -36.56
N PRO A 23 27.13 -34.33 -37.78
CA PRO A 23 28.55 -33.96 -37.98
C PRO A 23 28.90 -32.90 -39.07
N VAL A 24 30.16 -32.40 -39.01
CA VAL A 24 30.99 -31.72 -40.08
C VAL A 24 30.63 -30.23 -40.40
N GLN A 25 31.36 -29.20 -39.91
CA GLN A 25 32.67 -28.64 -40.38
C GLN A 25 32.67 -28.13 -41.84
N SER A 26 33.23 -26.97 -42.23
CA SER A 26 33.82 -25.77 -41.57
C SER A 26 33.64 -24.58 -42.57
N ALA A 27 34.03 -23.31 -42.35
CA ALA A 27 34.87 -22.62 -41.36
C ALA A 27 34.25 -21.21 -41.05
N ASP A 28 34.89 -20.13 -40.56
CA ASP A 28 36.31 -19.81 -40.33
C ASP A 28 36.48 -18.69 -39.25
N ASP A 29 37.69 -18.13 -39.11
CA ASP A 29 38.12 -17.09 -38.14
C ASP A 29 37.18 -15.89 -37.83
N ALA A 30 36.93 -15.65 -36.52
CA ALA A 30 37.37 -14.44 -35.81
C ALA A 30 37.05 -14.42 -34.29
N ALA A 31 38.06 -14.06 -33.49
CA ALA A 31 37.97 -13.49 -32.13
C ALA A 31 37.11 -14.20 -31.05
N THR A 32 37.71 -15.14 -30.30
CA THR A 32 37.21 -15.52 -28.96
C THR A 32 37.55 -14.43 -27.94
N THR A 33 36.58 -13.58 -27.60
CA THR A 33 36.59 -12.83 -26.34
C THR A 33 35.73 -13.59 -25.34
N THR A 34 36.35 -14.17 -24.31
CA THR A 34 35.64 -14.77 -23.19
C THR A 34 34.91 -13.68 -22.42
N GLY A 35 33.65 -13.43 -22.78
CA GLY A 35 32.76 -12.57 -22.03
C GLY A 35 32.44 -13.21 -20.69
N THR A 36 33.26 -12.92 -19.67
CA THR A 36 32.89 -13.08 -18.27
C THR A 36 31.53 -12.41 -18.10
N ALA A 37 30.50 -13.20 -17.81
CA ALA A 37 29.15 -12.70 -17.59
C ALA A 37 29.17 -11.81 -16.34
N SER A 38 29.37 -10.52 -16.59
CA SER A 38 29.55 -9.53 -15.53
C SER A 38 28.26 -9.47 -14.72
N LEU A 39 28.36 -9.84 -13.44
CA LEU A 39 27.33 -9.61 -12.42
C LEU A 39 27.27 -8.11 -12.10
N THR A 40 26.88 -7.36 -13.11
CA THR A 40 26.59 -5.92 -13.09
C THR A 40 25.23 -5.73 -13.74
N THR A 41 24.20 -6.33 -13.13
CA THR A 41 22.87 -5.71 -13.15
C THR A 41 23.02 -4.33 -12.52
N CYS A 42 23.07 -3.31 -13.37
CA CYS A 42 23.18 -1.91 -12.97
C CYS A 42 22.05 -1.60 -11.98
N HIS A 43 22.40 -1.36 -10.72
CA HIS A 43 21.45 -1.06 -9.64
C HIS A 43 21.00 0.41 -9.65
N GLU A 44 21.16 1.09 -10.78
CA GLU A 44 20.81 2.49 -10.97
C GLU A 44 19.55 2.60 -11.83
N GLU A 45 18.62 3.49 -11.40
CA GLU A 45 17.48 3.98 -12.17
C GLU A 45 16.22 3.11 -12.37
N LEU A 46 15.79 2.32 -11.38
CA LEU A 46 14.34 2.26 -11.10
C LEU A 46 13.90 3.55 -10.41
N ARG A 47 13.92 4.67 -11.16
CA ARG A 47 13.53 6.01 -10.70
C ARG A 47 12.20 5.93 -9.97
N TYR A 48 12.20 6.33 -8.70
CA TYR A 48 11.04 6.30 -7.82
C TYR A 48 9.80 6.92 -8.47
N SER A 49 8.65 6.28 -8.26
CA SER A 49 7.36 6.72 -8.81
C SER A 49 6.53 7.42 -7.74
N SER A 50 5.73 8.41 -8.14
CA SER A 50 4.66 8.99 -7.31
C SER A 50 3.31 8.31 -7.50
N ASP A 51 3.23 7.29 -8.35
CA ASP A 51 2.05 6.43 -8.51
C ASP A 51 2.01 5.36 -7.40
N PRO A 52 0.99 5.35 -6.51
CA PRO A 52 0.89 4.36 -5.43
C PRO A 52 0.56 2.94 -5.92
N PHE A 53 0.29 2.73 -7.21
CA PHE A 53 0.21 1.39 -7.81
C PHE A 53 1.56 0.87 -8.33
N ALA A 54 2.61 1.71 -8.38
CA ALA A 54 3.94 1.31 -8.81
C ALA A 54 4.71 0.56 -7.70
N PRO A 55 5.49 -0.48 -8.02
CA PRO A 55 6.26 -1.25 -7.03
C PRO A 55 7.38 -0.44 -6.37
N ASN A 56 7.80 0.68 -6.96
CA ASN A 56 8.82 1.60 -6.45
C ASN A 56 8.23 2.96 -6.02
N TYR A 57 6.99 2.94 -5.52
CA TYR A 57 6.29 4.14 -5.03
C TYR A 57 7.01 4.82 -3.86
N ARG A 58 7.13 6.15 -3.93
CA ARG A 58 7.62 7.03 -2.86
C ARG A 58 6.86 8.36 -2.83
N HIS A 59 6.73 8.93 -1.64
CA HIS A 59 6.50 10.36 -1.50
C HIS A 59 7.79 11.10 -1.81
N ILE A 60 7.85 11.74 -2.97
CA ILE A 60 8.91 12.71 -3.30
C ILE A 60 8.22 14.07 -3.35
N TYR A 61 8.47 14.87 -2.32
CA TYR A 61 7.90 16.20 -2.23
C TYR A 61 8.74 17.16 -3.09
N PRO A 62 8.16 17.82 -4.11
CA PRO A 62 8.92 18.54 -5.16
C PRO A 62 9.40 19.93 -4.71
N LEU A 63 9.85 20.03 -3.45
CA LEU A 63 10.47 21.21 -2.88
C LEU A 63 12.00 21.13 -3.00
N SER A 64 12.61 22.27 -3.27
CA SER A 64 14.06 22.48 -3.12
C SER A 64 14.51 22.29 -1.66
N ALA A 65 15.81 22.13 -1.45
CA ALA A 65 16.40 22.08 -0.11
C ALA A 65 16.11 23.36 0.71
N GLU A 66 16.05 24.52 0.05
CA GLU A 66 15.73 25.81 0.66
C GLU A 66 14.27 25.87 1.14
N GLU A 67 13.33 25.43 0.33
CA GLU A 67 11.91 25.35 0.71
C GLU A 67 11.66 24.29 1.79
N LYS A 68 12.36 23.15 1.74
CA LYS A 68 12.34 22.11 2.79
C LYS A 68 12.88 22.64 4.13
N ALA A 69 13.95 23.44 4.11
CA ALA A 69 14.49 24.11 5.29
C ALA A 69 13.56 25.21 5.81
N TYR A 70 12.98 26.02 4.91
CA TYR A 70 11.99 27.05 5.26
C TYR A 70 10.75 26.45 5.93
N HIS A 71 10.25 25.30 5.43
CA HIS A 71 9.15 24.58 6.04
C HIS A 71 9.46 24.16 7.49
N ILE A 72 10.65 23.60 7.74
CA ILE A 72 11.09 23.25 9.10
C ILE A 72 11.20 24.50 9.98
N ALA A 73 11.76 25.60 9.46
CA ALA A 73 11.96 26.84 10.21
C ALA A 73 10.66 27.61 10.51
N THR A 74 9.57 27.37 9.77
CA THR A 74 8.29 28.09 9.89
C THR A 74 7.13 27.24 10.40
N TRP A 75 7.35 25.95 10.67
CA TRP A 75 6.31 25.10 11.26
C TRP A 75 5.95 25.59 12.68
N PRO A 76 4.67 25.66 13.06
CA PRO A 76 4.24 26.22 14.34
C PRO A 76 4.62 25.37 15.57
N LEU A 77 5.17 24.18 15.36
CA LEU A 77 5.69 23.29 16.39
C LEU A 77 7.11 22.83 15.97
N PRO A 78 8.02 22.52 16.90
CA PRO A 78 9.32 21.96 16.55
C PRO A 78 9.17 20.65 15.77
N LEU A 79 9.63 20.62 14.51
CA LEU A 79 9.80 19.38 13.75
C LEU A 79 11.12 18.70 14.13
N ARG A 80 11.18 17.38 13.94
CA ARG A 80 12.41 16.61 14.15
C ARG A 80 13.47 16.98 13.11
N PRO A 81 14.78 16.90 13.42
CA PRO A 81 15.84 17.17 12.45
C PRO A 81 15.79 16.28 11.20
N ASP A 82 15.32 15.04 11.35
CA ASP A 82 15.18 14.02 10.32
C ASP A 82 13.81 14.06 9.60
N PHE A 83 12.99 15.11 9.79
CA PHE A 83 11.60 15.15 9.34
C PHE A 83 11.41 14.77 7.87
N TRP A 84 12.21 15.31 6.95
CA TRP A 84 12.09 15.01 5.52
C TRP A 84 12.59 13.61 5.14
N GLU A 85 13.65 13.13 5.80
CA GLU A 85 14.17 11.76 5.60
C GLU A 85 13.12 10.72 6.03
N VAL A 86 12.46 10.98 7.15
CA VAL A 86 11.33 10.21 7.67
C VAL A 86 10.11 10.36 6.76
N PHE A 87 9.73 11.57 6.32
CA PHE A 87 8.55 11.79 5.46
C PHE A 87 8.69 11.22 4.04
N GLU A 88 9.90 11.18 3.47
CA GLU A 88 10.15 10.63 2.13
C GLU A 88 10.61 9.15 2.16
N SER A 89 10.55 8.52 3.35
CA SER A 89 10.94 7.13 3.63
C SER A 89 10.09 6.07 2.92
N THR A 90 10.57 4.82 2.90
CA THR A 90 9.82 3.67 2.36
C THR A 90 8.61 3.41 3.24
N GLU A 91 8.83 3.54 4.54
CA GLU A 91 7.96 3.20 5.62
C GLU A 91 6.75 4.15 5.62
N HIS A 92 6.97 5.45 5.36
CA HIS A 92 5.86 6.39 5.12
C HIS A 92 5.09 6.07 3.83
N ALA A 93 5.78 5.75 2.74
CA ALA A 93 5.13 5.44 1.46
C ALA A 93 4.27 4.17 1.55
N GLU A 94 4.78 3.09 2.16
CA GLU A 94 4.01 1.87 2.43
C GLU A 94 2.89 2.10 3.45
N TYR A 95 3.12 2.97 4.46
CA TYR A 95 2.10 3.35 5.42
C TYR A 95 0.89 4.00 4.71
N THR A 96 1.09 4.98 3.84
CA THR A 96 -0.04 5.65 3.18
C THR A 96 -0.57 4.91 1.95
N ARG A 97 0.23 4.06 1.27
CA ARG A 97 -0.11 3.45 -0.03
C ARG A 97 -1.56 2.91 -0.11
N PRO A 98 -2.13 2.16 0.87
CA PRO A 98 -3.52 1.70 0.79
C PRO A 98 -4.54 2.86 0.66
N PHE A 99 -4.32 3.94 1.41
CA PHE A 99 -5.15 5.15 1.39
C PHE A 99 -5.00 5.91 0.07
N ASP A 100 -3.77 6.03 -0.46
CA ASP A 100 -3.51 6.74 -1.71
C ASP A 100 -4.06 5.99 -2.93
N GLN A 101 -3.92 4.66 -2.97
CA GLN A 101 -4.56 3.80 -3.96
C GLN A 101 -6.09 3.96 -3.94
N LEU A 102 -6.70 3.91 -2.75
CA LEU A 102 -8.14 4.08 -2.60
C LEU A 102 -8.61 5.49 -3.00
N ASP A 103 -7.88 6.55 -2.62
CA ASP A 103 -8.22 7.92 -2.97
C ASP A 103 -8.18 8.14 -4.50
N ILE A 104 -7.23 7.54 -5.23
CA ILE A 104 -7.23 7.56 -6.70
C ILE A 104 -8.44 6.84 -7.28
N LEU A 105 -8.76 5.63 -6.80
CA LEU A 105 -9.91 4.85 -7.27
C LEU A 105 -11.25 5.56 -7.03
N LEU A 106 -11.36 6.28 -5.91
CA LEU A 106 -12.52 7.12 -5.59
C LEU A 106 -12.57 8.38 -6.47
N ARG A 107 -11.44 9.04 -6.74
CA ARG A 107 -11.38 10.20 -7.66
C ARG A 107 -11.81 9.83 -9.08
N GLN A 108 -11.35 8.68 -9.59
CA GLN A 108 -11.73 8.18 -10.93
C GLN A 108 -13.25 8.02 -11.08
N ARG A 109 -13.96 7.65 -10.00
CA ARG A 109 -15.42 7.51 -9.95
C ARG A 109 -16.15 8.78 -9.46
N ARG A 110 -15.42 9.87 -9.17
CA ARG A 110 -15.93 11.12 -8.55
C ARG A 110 -16.60 10.93 -7.17
N LEU A 111 -16.23 9.87 -6.44
CA LEU A 111 -16.80 9.52 -5.13
C LEU A 111 -15.97 10.03 -3.94
N LYS A 112 -14.76 10.55 -4.19
CA LYS A 112 -13.78 10.94 -3.16
C LYS A 112 -14.40 11.80 -2.04
N ASP A 113 -14.97 12.95 -2.39
CA ASP A 113 -15.34 13.95 -1.39
C ASP A 113 -16.51 13.47 -0.52
N GLU A 114 -17.45 12.73 -1.12
CA GLU A 114 -18.57 12.10 -0.44
C GLU A 114 -18.10 10.94 0.47
N TYR A 115 -17.20 10.10 -0.02
CA TYR A 115 -16.59 9.02 0.77
C TYR A 115 -15.88 9.56 2.02
N TRP A 116 -15.05 10.59 1.86
CA TRP A 116 -14.37 11.23 3.00
C TRP A 116 -15.33 12.00 3.90
N ARG A 117 -16.44 12.53 3.38
CA ARG A 117 -17.53 13.10 4.20
C ARG A 117 -18.15 12.04 5.09
N VAL A 118 -18.56 10.89 4.53
CA VAL A 118 -19.15 9.78 5.31
C VAL A 118 -18.19 9.27 6.38
N LEU A 119 -16.89 9.16 6.09
CA LEU A 119 -15.88 8.69 7.05
C LEU A 119 -15.52 9.72 8.14
N ARG A 120 -15.67 11.02 7.87
CA ARG A 120 -15.26 12.11 8.77
C ARG A 120 -16.44 12.85 9.40
N ASP A 121 -17.67 12.39 9.19
CA ASP A 121 -18.88 13.11 9.57
C ASP A 121 -18.91 13.38 11.09
N PRO A 122 -18.78 14.65 11.51
CA PRO A 122 -18.72 15.00 12.92
C PRO A 122 -20.08 14.88 13.61
N THR A 123 -21.20 14.71 12.88
CA THR A 123 -22.53 14.48 13.47
C THR A 123 -22.74 13.04 13.95
N VAL A 124 -21.77 12.16 13.68
CA VAL A 124 -21.72 10.75 14.09
C VAL A 124 -20.66 10.54 15.18
N ARG A 125 -19.69 11.45 15.26
CA ARG A 125 -18.71 11.50 16.33
C ARG A 125 -19.31 12.28 17.49
N ASP A 126 -19.99 11.59 18.40
CA ASP A 126 -20.19 12.12 19.73
C ASP A 126 -18.79 12.41 20.32
N PHE A 127 -18.47 13.69 20.50
CA PHE A 127 -17.14 14.16 20.85
C PHE A 127 -16.79 13.96 22.35
N ASP A 128 -17.64 13.21 23.07
CA ASP A 128 -17.45 12.73 24.44
C ASP A 128 -17.51 11.19 24.48
N VAL A 129 -16.53 10.54 23.84
CA VAL A 129 -16.29 9.09 24.03
C VAL A 129 -14.85 8.90 24.48
N GLU A 130 -14.69 8.56 25.77
CA GLU A 130 -13.45 8.03 26.33
C GLU A 130 -12.91 6.90 25.46
N ALA A 131 -11.58 6.74 25.39
CA ALA A 131 -10.80 5.94 24.42
C ALA A 131 -11.17 4.44 24.24
N LYS A 132 -12.41 4.17 23.85
CA LYS A 132 -13.05 2.91 23.49
C LYS A 132 -14.17 3.28 22.51
N GLY A 133 -13.80 3.58 21.26
CA GLY A 133 -14.79 3.66 20.20
C GLY A 133 -15.41 2.28 20.05
N ASP A 134 -16.63 2.12 20.55
CA ASP A 134 -17.33 0.85 20.70
C ASP A 134 -17.34 0.12 19.34
N ASP A 135 -17.12 -1.19 19.33
CA ASP A 135 -17.06 -1.97 18.09
C ASP A 135 -18.37 -1.84 17.31
N ALA A 136 -19.48 -1.64 18.03
CA ALA A 136 -20.80 -1.35 17.47
C ALA A 136 -20.90 0.02 16.76
N GLU A 137 -20.10 1.03 17.11
CA GLU A 137 -20.04 2.31 16.38
C GLU A 137 -19.13 2.20 15.16
N ASN A 138 -17.99 1.53 15.30
CA ASN A 138 -17.05 1.28 14.22
C ASN A 138 -17.73 0.51 13.08
N GLU A 139 -18.54 -0.51 13.41
CA GLU A 139 -19.28 -1.27 12.41
C GLU A 139 -20.44 -0.47 11.78
N LYS A 140 -21.08 0.46 12.52
CA LYS A 140 -22.06 1.39 11.94
C LYS A 140 -21.43 2.38 10.95
N GLU A 141 -20.24 2.92 11.26
CA GLU A 141 -19.46 3.75 10.32
C GLU A 141 -19.14 2.95 9.05
N ASN A 142 -18.65 1.73 9.23
CA ASN A 142 -18.29 0.81 8.15
C ASN A 142 -19.50 0.44 7.28
N ASP A 143 -20.65 0.11 7.87
CA ASP A 143 -21.88 -0.22 7.13
C ASP A 143 -22.45 0.95 6.33
N ARG A 144 -22.35 2.18 6.83
CA ARG A 144 -22.72 3.38 6.05
C ARG A 144 -21.83 3.54 4.82
N LEU A 145 -20.54 3.30 4.99
CA LEU A 145 -19.53 3.38 3.93
C LEU A 145 -19.70 2.28 2.88
N ARG A 146 -19.97 1.03 3.32
CA ARG A 146 -20.36 -0.09 2.45
C ARG A 146 -21.65 0.19 1.69
N LYS A 147 -22.67 0.76 2.36
CA LYS A 147 -23.93 1.15 1.72
C LYS A 147 -23.72 2.22 0.67
N PHE A 148 -22.98 3.28 1.00
CA PHE A 148 -22.64 4.35 0.06
C PHE A 148 -21.96 3.81 -1.21
N LEU A 149 -20.93 2.97 -1.07
CA LEU A 149 -20.23 2.39 -2.23
C LEU A 149 -21.13 1.47 -3.08
N ARG A 150 -22.05 0.72 -2.47
CA ARG A 150 -23.05 -0.09 -3.20
C ARG A 150 -24.04 0.78 -3.96
N ASP A 151 -24.62 1.78 -3.30
CA ASP A 151 -25.60 2.71 -3.89
C ASP A 151 -24.98 3.52 -5.04
N ALA A 152 -23.67 3.84 -4.95
CA ALA A 152 -22.90 4.51 -5.99
C ALA A 152 -22.44 3.59 -7.14
N GLY A 153 -22.77 2.30 -7.11
CA GLY A 153 -22.34 1.32 -8.13
C GLY A 153 -20.85 0.96 -8.07
N ALA A 154 -20.15 1.30 -6.99
CA ALA A 154 -18.72 1.06 -6.77
C ALA A 154 -18.47 -0.12 -5.81
N ALA A 155 -19.24 -1.21 -5.96
CA ALA A 155 -19.15 -2.39 -5.13
C ALA A 155 -17.78 -3.10 -5.23
N ASP A 156 -17.07 -2.90 -6.35
CA ASP A 156 -15.70 -3.34 -6.59
C ASP A 156 -14.65 -2.68 -5.67
N LEU A 157 -14.98 -1.53 -5.07
CA LEU A 157 -14.10 -0.86 -4.10
C LEU A 157 -14.31 -1.31 -2.65
N LEU A 158 -15.32 -2.14 -2.35
CA LEU A 158 -15.70 -2.49 -0.97
C LEU A 158 -14.56 -3.16 -0.19
N GLU A 159 -13.83 -4.09 -0.81
CA GLU A 159 -12.73 -4.80 -0.16
C GLU A 159 -11.61 -3.83 0.25
N LYS A 160 -11.12 -3.03 -0.70
CA LYS A 160 -10.06 -2.03 -0.50
C LYS A 160 -10.48 -0.95 0.52
N ALA A 161 -11.75 -0.56 0.49
CA ALA A 161 -12.31 0.41 1.42
C ALA A 161 -12.42 -0.15 2.85
N ASN A 162 -12.87 -1.40 3.01
CA ASN A 162 -12.90 -2.09 4.30
C ASN A 162 -11.48 -2.30 4.87
N GLU A 163 -10.53 -2.75 4.05
CA GLU A 163 -9.10 -2.90 4.42
C GLU A 163 -8.55 -1.57 4.97
N THR A 164 -8.69 -0.51 4.18
CA THR A 164 -8.20 0.85 4.52
C THR A 164 -8.88 1.40 5.78
N PHE A 165 -10.19 1.14 5.96
CA PHE A 165 -10.93 1.51 7.18
C PHE A 165 -10.34 0.82 8.42
N TRP A 166 -10.19 -0.51 8.38
CA TRP A 166 -9.68 -1.27 9.53
C TRP A 166 -8.23 -0.90 9.88
N LEU A 167 -7.34 -0.80 8.89
CA LEU A 167 -5.96 -0.32 9.11
C LEU A 167 -5.96 1.06 9.78
N GLY A 168 -6.78 1.99 9.28
CA GLY A 168 -6.92 3.33 9.85
C GLY A 168 -7.41 3.33 11.31
N ARG A 169 -8.32 2.42 11.67
CA ARG A 169 -8.82 2.27 13.05
C ARG A 169 -7.76 1.72 14.01
N VAL A 170 -7.04 0.65 13.65
CA VAL A 170 -6.00 0.06 14.51
C VAL A 170 -4.85 1.05 14.72
N ARG A 171 -4.38 1.69 13.65
CA ARG A 171 -3.38 2.78 13.72
C ARG A 171 -3.82 3.92 14.63
N ALA A 172 -5.10 4.34 14.52
CA ALA A 172 -5.64 5.40 15.37
C ALA A 172 -5.73 5.00 16.86
N GLN A 173 -5.98 3.73 17.18
CA GLN A 173 -5.94 3.25 18.57
C GLN A 173 -4.52 3.33 19.14
N VAL A 174 -3.50 2.85 18.40
CA VAL A 174 -2.09 2.94 18.83
C VAL A 174 -1.63 4.39 18.97
N ILE A 175 -1.88 5.25 17.97
CA ILE A 175 -1.52 6.67 17.99
C ILE A 175 -2.17 7.42 19.16
N ARG A 176 -3.34 7.00 19.64
CA ARG A 176 -4.02 7.60 20.80
C ARG A 176 -3.66 6.97 22.15
N GLY A 177 -2.68 6.05 22.19
CA GLY A 177 -2.33 5.30 23.39
C GLY A 177 -3.39 4.28 23.85
N GLY A 178 -4.44 4.04 23.06
CA GLY A 178 -5.51 3.08 23.37
C GLY A 178 -5.14 1.62 23.09
N ALA A 179 -4.05 1.37 22.38
CA ALA A 179 -3.50 0.05 22.10
C ALA A 179 -1.95 0.10 22.06
N ARG A 180 -1.30 -1.05 22.26
CA ARG A 180 0.17 -1.17 22.16
C ARG A 180 0.59 -1.24 20.70
N LEU A 181 1.84 -0.83 20.40
CA LEU A 181 2.41 -0.87 19.05
C LEU A 181 2.33 -2.26 18.39
N ASP A 182 2.57 -3.33 19.17
CA ASP A 182 2.54 -4.72 18.70
C ASP A 182 1.19 -5.15 18.12
N THR A 183 0.08 -4.49 18.49
CA THR A 183 -1.26 -4.78 17.95
C THR A 183 -1.37 -4.50 16.44
N LEU A 184 -0.46 -3.71 15.87
CA LEU A 184 -0.33 -3.57 14.42
C LEU A 184 0.20 -4.86 13.77
N LEU A 185 1.14 -5.55 14.41
CA LEU A 185 1.64 -6.85 13.93
C LEU A 185 0.56 -7.93 14.06
N GLU A 186 -0.20 -7.93 15.16
CA GLU A 186 -1.37 -8.79 15.37
C GLU A 186 -2.43 -8.59 14.27
N ALA A 187 -2.60 -7.36 13.79
CA ALA A 187 -3.48 -6.99 12.67
C ALA A 187 -2.84 -7.16 11.27
N GLY A 188 -1.59 -7.62 11.16
CA GLY A 188 -0.87 -7.77 9.89
C GLY A 188 -0.31 -6.48 9.27
N ASP A 189 -0.43 -5.34 9.95
CA ASP A 189 -0.04 -4.01 9.50
C ASP A 189 1.44 -3.69 9.77
N MET A 190 2.33 -4.43 9.09
CA MET A 190 3.78 -4.23 9.19
C MET A 190 4.22 -2.80 8.79
N ALA A 191 3.54 -2.19 7.82
CA ALA A 191 3.82 -0.81 7.40
C ALA A 191 3.43 0.20 8.50
N GLY A 192 2.28 0.00 9.15
CA GLY A 192 1.87 0.71 10.37
C GLY A 192 2.91 0.63 11.47
N TYR A 193 3.35 -0.59 11.79
CA TYR A 193 4.34 -0.86 12.83
C TYR A 193 5.66 -0.12 12.56
N MET A 194 6.27 -0.33 11.38
CA MET A 194 7.55 0.29 11.01
C MET A 194 7.48 1.82 11.04
N TRP A 195 6.42 2.40 10.48
CA TRP A 195 6.24 3.85 10.43
C TRP A 195 6.09 4.49 11.82
N ILE A 196 5.23 3.91 12.68
CA ILE A 196 5.01 4.44 14.02
C ILE A 196 6.23 4.19 14.91
N GLN A 197 7.01 3.12 14.67
CA GLN A 197 8.28 2.88 15.36
C GLN A 197 9.35 3.95 15.04
N MET A 198 9.40 4.47 13.81
CA MET A 198 10.27 5.61 13.46
C MET A 198 9.82 6.91 14.14
N ARG A 199 8.53 6.99 14.52
CA ARG A 199 7.85 8.19 15.02
C ARG A 199 7.14 7.96 16.36
N PRO A 200 7.85 7.54 17.42
CA PRO A 200 7.24 7.27 18.72
C PRO A 200 6.56 8.51 19.31
N GLU A 201 6.96 9.72 18.91
CA GLU A 201 6.32 10.98 19.32
C GLU A 201 4.87 11.13 18.82
N MET A 202 4.41 10.28 17.89
CA MET A 202 3.01 10.24 17.47
C MET A 202 2.09 9.56 18.49
N ILE A 203 2.61 8.71 19.38
CA ILE A 203 1.81 8.01 20.38
C ILE A 203 1.50 8.98 21.54
N GLN A 204 0.21 9.25 21.74
CA GLN A 204 -0.24 10.06 22.87
C GLN A 204 0.03 9.32 24.19
N PRO A 205 0.53 10.01 25.24
CA PRO A 205 0.65 9.42 26.57
C PRO A 205 -0.71 8.92 27.07
N THR A 206 -0.73 7.72 27.63
CA THR A 206 -1.89 7.17 28.33
C THR A 206 -2.29 8.09 29.48
N LYS A 207 -3.59 8.34 29.68
CA LYS A 207 -4.11 9.22 30.74
C LYS A 207 -3.67 8.80 32.15
N ASP A 208 -3.31 7.53 32.33
CA ASP A 208 -2.90 6.97 33.61
C ASP A 208 -1.48 7.37 34.03
N ASP A 209 -0.60 7.75 33.08
CA ASP A 209 0.80 8.13 33.38
C ASP A 209 0.94 9.55 33.96
N THR A 210 -0.07 10.41 33.81
CA THR A 210 -0.01 11.83 34.23
C THR A 210 -0.29 12.07 35.73
N THR A 211 -0.51 11.02 36.53
CA THR A 211 -0.78 11.16 37.99
C THR A 211 0.39 10.78 38.90
N GLY A 212 1.53 10.36 38.33
CA GLY A 212 2.74 9.97 39.06
C GLY A 212 3.70 11.12 39.38
N GLY A 213 3.28 12.14 40.15
CA GLY A 213 4.17 13.26 40.50
C GLY A 213 3.64 14.23 41.55
N ASN A 214 3.77 13.86 42.83
CA ASN A 214 3.76 14.75 44.00
C ASN A 214 5.16 14.81 44.60
#